data_AF-A0A1I6IDD6-F1
#
_entry.id   AF-A0A1I6IDD6-F1
#
_cell.length_a   1.000
_cell.length_b   1.000
_cell.length_c   1.000
_cell.angle_alpha   90.00
_cell.angle_beta   90.00
_cell.angle_gamma   90.00
#
_symmetry.space_group_name_H-M   'P 1'
#
loop_
_entity.id
_entity.type
_entity.pdbx_description
1 polymer ?
#
loop_
_entity_poly.entity_id
_entity_poly.type
_entity_poly.pdbx_seq_one_letter_code
_entity_poly.pdbx_strand_id
1 'polypeptide(L)'
;MVTRNVVLTDTQDELVQALVAAGRYQNASEALRAGLRLLEREEAGLMQIQTGLREGLAQAQAGDLAAGSGADAVRRAFARARSKA
;
A
#
# COMPACT_ATOMS: atom_id res chain seq x y z
N MET A 1 -15.67 -16.13 -12.53
CA MET A 1 -15.31 -15.72 -11.15
C MET A 1 -15.23 -16.99 -10.30
N VAL A 2 -14.24 -17.12 -9.43
CA VAL A 2 -14.15 -18.27 -8.50
C VAL A 2 -14.92 -17.92 -7.22
N THR A 3 -15.73 -18.84 -6.73
CA THR A 3 -16.47 -18.70 -5.46
C THR A 3 -15.73 -19.42 -4.34
N ARG A 4 -15.62 -18.77 -3.17
CA ARG A 4 -15.09 -19.37 -1.94
C ARG A 4 -15.96 -19.00 -0.75
N ASN A 5 -16.11 -19.93 0.17
CA ASN A 5 -16.78 -19.70 1.45
C ASN A 5 -15.82 -18.95 2.37
N VAL A 6 -16.32 -17.90 3.01
CA VAL A 6 -15.56 -17.08 3.97
C VAL A 6 -16.38 -17.02 5.24
N VAL A 7 -15.74 -17.26 6.39
CA VAL A 7 -16.36 -17.08 7.70
C VAL A 7 -16.08 -15.66 8.15
N LEU A 8 -17.12 -14.90 8.43
CA LEU A 8 -17.04 -13.54 8.95
C LEU A 8 -17.34 -13.55 10.44
N THR A 9 -16.72 -12.64 11.18
CA THR A 9 -17.19 -12.31 12.53
C THR A 9 -18.49 -11.50 12.45
N ASP A 10 -19.26 -11.46 13.53
CA ASP A 10 -20.52 -10.70 13.58
C ASP A 10 -20.32 -9.23 13.17
N THR A 11 -19.26 -8.58 13.68
CA THR A 11 -18.91 -7.19 13.34
C THR A 11 -18.56 -7.00 11.86
N GLN A 12 -17.91 -8.00 11.24
CA GLN A 12 -17.57 -7.94 9.81
C GLN A 12 -18.83 -8.08 8.94
N ASP A 13 -19.75 -8.97 9.34
CA ASP A 13 -21.02 -9.13 8.64
C ASP A 13 -21.87 -7.85 8.74
N GLU A 14 -22.01 -7.29 9.94
CA GLU A 14 -22.70 -6.01 10.16
C GLU A 14 -22.14 -4.88 9.30
N LEU A 15 -20.80 -4.77 9.21
CA LEU A 15 -20.15 -3.79 8.34
C LEU A 15 -20.50 -4.01 6.87
N VAL A 16 -20.43 -5.25 6.39
CA VAL A 16 -20.76 -5.58 5.00
C VAL A 16 -22.22 -5.27 4.70
N GLN A 17 -23.14 -5.63 5.60
CA GLN A 17 -24.56 -5.32 5.48
C GLN A 17 -24.79 -3.80 5.42
N ALA A 18 -24.16 -3.03 6.31
CA ALA A 18 -24.28 -1.58 6.34
C ALA A 18 -23.79 -0.92 5.03
N LEU A 19 -22.67 -1.40 4.48
CA LEU A 19 -22.12 -0.88 3.22
C LEU A 19 -23.03 -1.17 2.01
N VAL A 20 -23.67 -2.35 2.00
CA VAL A 20 -24.64 -2.72 0.96
C VAL A 20 -25.95 -1.94 1.13
N ALA A 21 -26.47 -1.82 2.35
CA ALA A 21 -27.68 -1.06 2.66
C ALA A 21 -27.53 0.43 2.32
N ALA A 22 -26.33 1.00 2.51
CA ALA A 22 -26.01 2.36 2.10
C ALA A 22 -25.88 2.53 0.57
N GLY A 23 -25.99 1.45 -0.22
CA GLY A 23 -25.84 1.48 -1.67
C GLY A 23 -24.41 1.67 -2.16
N ARG A 24 -23.41 1.62 -1.27
CA ARG A 24 -21.99 1.79 -1.64
C ARG A 24 -21.47 0.61 -2.43
N TYR A 25 -22.02 -0.57 -2.21
CA TYR A 25 -21.76 -1.78 -2.98
C TYR A 25 -23.08 -2.52 -3.26
N GLN A 26 -23.18 -3.19 -4.40
CA GLN A 26 -24.39 -3.91 -4.79
C GLN A 26 -24.60 -5.20 -3.96
N ASN A 27 -23.52 -5.81 -3.50
CA ASN A 27 -23.55 -7.06 -2.74
C ASN A 27 -22.28 -7.26 -1.90
N ALA A 28 -22.34 -8.24 -0.99
CA ALA A 28 -21.23 -8.61 -0.12
C ALA A 28 -19.96 -8.98 -0.89
N SER A 29 -20.07 -9.71 -2.00
CA SER A 29 -18.89 -10.12 -2.78
C SER A 29 -18.15 -8.92 -3.38
N GLU A 30 -18.86 -7.87 -3.77
CA GLU A 30 -18.25 -6.62 -4.24
C GLU A 30 -17.54 -5.88 -3.11
N ALA A 31 -18.20 -5.74 -1.95
CA ALA A 31 -17.61 -5.12 -0.77
C ALA A 31 -16.32 -5.84 -0.32
N LEU A 32 -16.34 -7.17 -0.27
CA LEU A 32 -15.19 -7.99 0.09
C LEU A 32 -14.05 -7.84 -0.93
N ARG A 33 -14.34 -7.85 -2.24
CA ARG A 33 -13.31 -7.59 -3.26
C ARG A 33 -12.72 -6.18 -3.13
N ALA A 34 -13.52 -5.18 -2.78
CA ALA A 34 -13.01 -3.83 -2.54
C ALA A 34 -12.09 -3.78 -1.32
N GLY A 35 -12.43 -4.52 -0.25
CA GLY A 35 -11.58 -4.72 0.91
C GLY A 35 -10.26 -5.41 0.58
N LEU A 36 -10.29 -6.50 -0.20
CA LEU A 36 -9.07 -7.19 -0.64
C LEU A 36 -8.17 -6.29 -1.49
N ARG A 37 -8.73 -5.50 -2.42
CA ARG A 37 -7.95 -4.51 -3.18
C ARG A 37 -7.32 -3.44 -2.30
N LEU A 38 -7.94 -3.10 -1.16
CA LEU A 38 -7.35 -2.16 -0.21
C LEU A 38 -6.15 -2.81 0.50
N LEU A 39 -6.32 -4.04 0.98
CA LEU A 39 -5.25 -4.82 1.61
C LEU A 39 -4.06 -5.00 0.66
N GLU A 40 -4.30 -5.41 -0.58
CA GLU A 40 -3.26 -5.57 -1.60
C GLU A 40 -2.44 -4.29 -1.81
N ARG A 41 -3.09 -3.12 -1.85
CA ARG A 41 -2.40 -1.83 -2.00
C ARG A 41 -1.57 -1.48 -0.77
N GLU A 42 -2.09 -1.74 0.42
CA GLU A 42 -1.38 -1.47 1.68
C GLU A 42 -0.13 -2.35 1.80
N GLU A 43 -0.27 -3.65 1.54
CA GLU A 43 0.85 -4.59 1.54
C GLU A 43 1.89 -4.23 0.46
N ALA A 44 1.45 -3.85 -0.74
CA ALA A 44 2.37 -3.40 -1.80
C ALA A 44 3.16 -2.15 -1.38
N GLY A 45 2.53 -1.17 -0.73
CA GLY A 45 3.20 0.02 -0.23
C GLY A 45 4.24 -0.30 0.85
N LEU A 46 3.90 -1.18 1.80
CA LEU A 46 4.82 -1.64 2.83
C LEU A 46 6.02 -2.39 2.24
N MET A 47 5.78 -3.27 1.27
CA MET A 47 6.83 -3.99 0.57
C MET A 47 7.78 -3.03 -0.17
N GLN A 48 7.25 -2.00 -0.83
CA GLN A 48 8.08 -0.99 -1.51
C GLN A 48 9.00 -0.25 -0.53
N ILE A 49 8.48 0.16 0.63
CA ILE A 49 9.29 0.82 1.67
C ILE A 49 10.37 -0.12 2.20
N GLN A 50 10.02 -1.36 2.51
CA GLN A 50 10.99 -2.35 2.99
C GLN A 50 12.09 -2.62 1.98
N THR A 51 11.75 -2.74 0.70
CA THR A 51 12.72 -2.93 -0.38
C THR A 51 13.67 -1.74 -0.49
N GLY A 52 13.12 -0.51 -0.55
CA GLY A 52 13.95 0.70 -0.61
C GLY A 52 14.88 0.87 0.60
N LEU A 53 14.42 0.49 1.80
CA LEU A 53 15.25 0.50 3.00
C LEU A 53 16.41 -0.50 2.91
N ARG A 54 16.13 -1.74 2.48
CA ARG A 54 17.17 -2.78 2.32
C ARG A 54 18.21 -2.37 1.29
N GLU A 55 17.77 -1.82 0.16
CA GLU A 55 18.65 -1.30 -0.89
C GLU A 55 19.54 -0.16 -0.37
N GLY A 56 18.95 0.83 0.31
CA GLY A 56 19.70 1.95 0.88
C GLY A 56 20.72 1.52 1.94
N LEU A 57 20.39 0.54 2.78
CA LEU A 57 21.32 -0.02 3.76
C LEU A 57 22.49 -0.76 3.08
N ALA A 58 22.20 -1.52 2.02
CA ALA A 58 23.24 -2.21 1.24
C ALA A 58 24.19 -1.21 0.55
N GLN A 59 23.66 -0.14 -0.03
CA GLN A 59 24.44 0.96 -0.61
C GLN A 59 25.35 1.62 0.44
N ALA A 60 24.79 1.93 1.62
CA ALA A 60 25.56 2.52 2.72
C ALA A 60 26.70 1.61 3.19
N GLN A 61 26.46 0.30 3.31
CA GLN A 61 27.49 -0.69 3.67
C GLN A 61 28.58 -0.82 2.61
N ALA A 62 28.21 -0.69 1.33
CA ALA A 62 29.15 -0.70 0.20
C ALA A 62 29.89 0.64 0.02
N GLY A 63 29.55 1.68 0.79
CA GLY A 63 30.11 3.02 0.64
C GLY A 63 29.55 3.81 -0.55
N ASP A 64 28.48 3.34 -1.19
CA ASP A 64 27.78 4.02 -2.29
C ASP A 64 26.86 5.12 -1.71
N LEU A 65 27.49 6.17 -1.19
CA LEU A 65 26.80 7.28 -0.55
C LEU A 65 26.44 8.36 -1.58
N ALA A 66 25.33 9.05 -1.33
CA ALA A 66 24.94 10.19 -2.14
C ALA A 66 25.99 11.32 -2.09
N ALA A 67 26.29 11.91 -3.25
CA ALA A 67 27.27 12.98 -3.35
C ALA A 67 26.86 14.27 -2.61
N GLY A 68 27.83 14.93 -1.99
CA GLY A 68 27.64 16.20 -1.27
C GLY A 68 27.02 16.03 0.11
N SER A 69 26.42 17.09 0.65
CA SER A 69 25.78 17.03 1.97
C SER A 69 24.45 16.26 1.92
N GLY A 70 24.01 15.74 3.08
CA GLY A 70 22.69 15.11 3.21
C GLY A 70 21.55 16.05 2.80
N ALA A 71 21.66 17.34 3.10
CA ALA A 71 20.67 18.35 2.68
C ALA A 71 20.59 18.47 1.15
N ASP A 72 21.73 18.42 0.45
CA ASP A 72 21.76 18.46 -1.02
C ASP A 72 21.18 17.19 -1.63
N ALA A 73 21.48 16.03 -1.05
CA ALA A 73 20.90 14.76 -1.47
C ALA A 73 19.37 14.77 -1.37
N VAL A 74 18.84 15.20 -0.23
CA VAL A 74 17.38 15.32 0.01
C VAL A 74 16.75 16.32 -0.96
N ARG A 75 17.34 17.51 -1.15
CA ARG A 75 16.83 18.51 -2.12
C ARG A 75 16.75 17.94 -3.54
N ARG A 76 17.77 17.21 -4.00
CA ARG A 76 17.76 16.59 -5.33
C ARG A 76 16.71 15.50 -5.45
N ALA A 77 16.50 14.69 -4.41
CA ALA A 77 15.47 13.65 -4.42
C ALA A 77 14.06 14.25 -4.60
N PHE A 78 13.72 15.28 -3.81
CA PHE A 78 12.42 15.96 -3.93
C PHE A 78 12.25 16.74 -5.24
N ALA A 79 13.32 17.29 -5.81
CA ALA A 79 13.26 17.92 -7.13
C ALA A 79 12.92 16.89 -8.23
N ARG A 80 13.56 15.71 -8.20
CA ARG A 80 13.29 14.61 -9.15
C ARG A 80 11.90 14.02 -9.00
N ALA A 81 11.39 13.91 -7.76
CA ALA A 81 10.05 13.40 -7.52
C ALA A 81 8.97 14.33 -8.12
N ARG A 82 9.13 15.65 -7.94
CA ARG A 82 8.20 16.65 -8.52
C ARG A 82 8.24 16.71 -10.05
N SER A 83 9.38 16.43 -10.68
CA SER A 83 9.47 16.45 -12.15
C SER A 83 8.91 15.18 -12.82
N LYS A 84 8.63 14.14 -12.04
CA LYS A 84 8.07 12.86 -12.52
C LYS A 84 6.56 12.72 -12.26
N ALA A 85 5.96 13.65 -11.52
CA ALA A 85 4.52 13.76 -11.31
C ALA A 85 3.89 14.63 -12.39
#